data_AF-A0A8K9Y2V2-F1
#
_entry.id   AF-A0A8K9Y2V2-F1
#
_cell.length_a   1.000
_cell.length_b   1.000
_cell.length_c   1.000
_cell.angle_alpha   90.00
_cell.angle_beta   90.00
_cell.angle_gamma   90.00
#
_symmetry.space_group_name_H-M   'P 1'
#
loop_
_entity.id
_entity.type
_entity.pdbx_description
1 polymer ?
#
loop_
_entity_poly.entity_id
_entity_poly.type
_entity_poly.pdbx_seq_one_letter_code
_entity_poly.pdbx_strand_id
1 'polypeptide(L)' 'MEPSTFLYFPRIIGGKDCKDTERLYHVRIVWQAGKDFLYQCGGSLISDQWVLTAAHCRPGGDKGVVRSSCVCRTG' A
#
# COMPACT_ATOMS: atom_id res chain seq x y z
N MET A 1 -11.60 21.39 -24.61
CA MET A 1 -10.32 21.45 -23.86
C MET A 1 -10.56 22.46 -22.75
N GLU A 2 -10.95 21.99 -21.57
CA GLU A 2 -11.37 22.84 -20.46
C GLU A 2 -10.22 23.07 -19.47
N PRO A 3 -10.09 24.25 -18.83
CA PRO A 3 -8.90 24.70 -18.10
C PRO A 3 -8.77 24.09 -16.69
N SER A 4 -9.71 23.25 -16.25
CA SER A 4 -9.77 22.71 -14.89
C SER A 4 -8.82 21.54 -14.63
N THR A 5 -8.20 20.95 -15.65
CA THR A 5 -7.35 19.76 -15.51
C THR A 5 -5.88 20.06 -15.16
N PHE A 6 -5.44 21.33 -15.19
CA PHE A 6 -4.02 21.69 -15.01
C PHE A 6 -3.57 21.77 -13.53
N LEU A 7 -4.50 21.84 -12.58
CA LEU A 7 -4.18 21.89 -11.13
C LEU A 7 -4.37 20.55 -10.41
N TYR A 8 -4.86 19.54 -11.11
CA TYR A 8 -4.96 18.17 -10.61
C TYR A 8 -4.24 17.26 -11.61
N PHE A 9 -2.90 17.28 -11.58
CA PHE A 9 -2.16 16.20 -12.21
C PHE A 9 -2.41 14.95 -11.35
N PRO A 10 -3.12 13.94 -11.87
CA PRO A 10 -3.26 12.70 -11.14
C PRO A 10 -1.84 12.13 -10.94
N ARG A 11 -1.50 11.78 -9.70
CA ARG A 11 -0.21 11.12 -9.38
C ARG A 11 0.04 9.91 -10.30
N ILE A 12 -1.05 9.26 -10.71
CA ILE A 12 -1.09 8.08 -11.57
C ILE A 12 -1.69 8.48 -12.92
N ILE A 13 -0.89 8.46 -13.98
CA ILE A 13 -1.36 8.76 -15.34
C ILE A 13 -1.68 7.44 -16.06
N GLY A 14 -2.91 7.27 -16.54
CA GLY A 14 -3.32 6.07 -17.29
C GLY A 14 -3.52 4.81 -16.45
N GLY A 15 -3.44 4.92 -15.13
CA GLY A 15 -3.84 3.84 -14.23
C GLY A 15 -5.35 3.63 -14.22
N LYS A 16 -5.78 2.44 -13.79
CA LYS A 16 -7.18 2.14 -13.50
C LYS A 16 -7.25 1.52 -12.12
N ASP A 17 -8.29 1.85 -11.37
CA ASP A 17 -8.57 1.16 -10.12
C ASP A 17 -8.85 -0.31 -10.41
N CYS A 18 -8.23 -1.19 -9.62
CA CYS A 18 -8.53 -2.60 -9.67
C CYS A 18 -9.86 -2.87 -8.96
N LYS A 19 -10.55 -3.94 -9.38
CA LYS A 19 -11.69 -4.46 -8.61
C LYS A 19 -11.19 -5.07 -7.30
N ASP A 20 -12.04 -5.06 -6.26
CA ASP A 20 -11.71 -5.66 -4.97
C ASP A 20 -11.31 -7.15 -5.06
N THR A 21 -11.72 -7.83 -6.13
CA THR A 21 -11.41 -9.24 -6.40
C THR A 21 -10.10 -9.47 -7.18
N GLU A 22 -9.44 -8.43 -7.68
CA GLU A 22 -8.26 -8.57 -8.57
C GLU A 22 -6.93 -8.68 -7.80
N ARG A 23 -6.90 -8.27 -6.52
CA ARG A 23 -5.70 -8.28 -5.67
C ARG A 23 -5.96 -8.79 -4.27
N LEU A 24 -6.61 -9.95 -4.19
CA LEU A 24 -7.05 -10.59 -2.93
C LEU A 24 -5.92 -10.79 -1.89
N TYR A 25 -4.69 -10.99 -2.35
CA TYR A 25 -3.56 -11.25 -1.46
C TYR A 25 -2.72 -10.01 -1.16
N HIS A 26 -2.99 -8.86 -1.78
CA HIS A 26 -2.18 -7.67 -1.61
C HIS A 26 -2.46 -7.00 -0.26
N VAL A 27 -1.40 -6.73 0.50
CA VAL A 27 -1.51 -6.09 1.81
C VAL A 27 -0.64 -4.86 1.91
N ARG A 28 -1.10 -3.90 2.71
CA ARG A 28 -0.34 -2.73 3.10
C ARG A 28 0.19 -2.93 4.50
N ILE A 29 1.50 -2.88 4.64
CA ILE A 29 2.21 -2.98 5.92
C ILE A 29 2.55 -1.57 6.37
N VAL A 30 2.20 -1.23 7.60
CA VAL A 30 2.37 0.10 8.17
C VAL A 30 3.17 -0.01 9.45
N TRP A 31 4.29 0.70 9.53
CA TRP A 31 5.13 0.73 10.73
C TRP A 31 4.87 1.99 11.54
N GLN A 32 4.69 1.81 12.84
CA GLN A 32 4.47 2.88 13.81
C GLN A 32 5.71 3.00 14.69
N ALA A 33 6.24 4.22 14.86
CA ALA A 33 7.15 4.53 15.95
C ALA A 33 6.53 5.60 16.84
N GLY A 34 6.17 5.22 18.06
CA GLY A 34 5.51 6.12 19.00
C GLY A 34 4.19 6.66 18.43
N LYS A 35 4.09 7.99 18.31
CA LYS A 35 2.89 8.68 17.77
C LYS A 35 2.94 8.92 16.26
N ASP A 36 4.07 8.65 15.62
CA ASP A 36 4.31 8.97 14.21
C ASP A 36 4.36 7.70 13.33
N PHE A 37 3.87 7.82 12.10
CA PHE A 37 3.96 6.78 11.09
C PHE A 37 5.32 6.86 10.40
N LEU A 38 6.13 5.81 10.53
CA LEU A 38 7.52 5.79 10.07
C LEU A 38 7.61 5.60 8.56
N TYR A 39 6.89 4.61 8.01
CA TYR A 39 6.81 4.34 6.57
C TYR A 39 5.84 3.18 6.26
N GLN A 40 5.61 2.94 4.97
CA GLN A 40 4.71 1.91 4.45
C GLN A 40 5.42 1.02 3.44
N CYS A 41 5.04 -0.24 3.43
CA CYS A 41 5.48 -1.22 2.44
C CYS A 41 4.30 -2.05 1.93
N GLY A 42 4.52 -2.74 0.80
CA GLY A 42 3.62 -3.77 0.31
C GLY A 42 3.97 -5.16 0.86
N GLY A 43 3.07 -6.10 0.65
CA GLY A 43 3.30 -7.52 0.88
C GLY A 43 2.22 -8.39 0.26
N SER A 44 2.36 -9.70 0.44
CA SER A 44 1.41 -10.70 -0.03
C SER A 44 1.02 -11.67 1.08
N LEU A 45 -0.29 -11.90 1.29
CA LEU A 45 -0.79 -12.96 2.17
C LEU A 45 -0.52 -14.32 1.54
N ILE A 46 0.32 -15.14 2.18
CA ILE A 46 0.72 -16.47 1.68
C ILE A 46 0.07 -17.62 2.46
N SER A 47 -0.51 -17.31 3.62
CA SER A 47 -1.28 -18.21 4.48
C SER A 47 -2.10 -17.36 5.45
N ASP A 48 -3.07 -17.95 6.15
CA ASP A 48 -4.05 -17.28 7.02
C ASP A 48 -3.44 -16.31 8.05
N GLN A 49 -2.17 -16.53 8.43
CA GLN A 49 -1.46 -15.69 9.40
C GLN A 49 -0.06 -15.27 8.94
N TRP A 50 0.28 -15.45 7.65
CA TRP A 50 1.62 -15.18 7.15
C TRP A 50 1.61 -14.25 5.94
N VAL A 51 2.42 -13.19 6.03
CA VAL A 51 2.65 -12.21 4.97
C VAL A 51 4.10 -12.25 4.53
N LEU A 52 4.31 -12.36 3.21
CA LEU A 52 5.61 -12.19 2.57
C LEU A 52 5.84 -10.71 2.25
N THR A 53 7.01 -10.17 2.61
CA THR A 53 7.44 -8.80 2.31
C THR A 53 8.96 -8.72 2.15
N ALA A 54 9.48 -7.57 1.74
CA ALA A 54 10.91 -7.36 1.58
C ALA A 54 11.61 -7.24 2.95
N ALA A 55 12.84 -7.75 3.07
CA ALA A 55 13.59 -7.69 4.33
C ALA A 55 13.83 -6.24 4.81
N HIS A 56 14.12 -5.33 3.88
CA HIS A 56 14.34 -3.91 4.19
C HIS A 56 13.08 -3.18 4.67
N CYS A 57 11.90 -3.79 4.51
CA CYS A 57 10.64 -3.22 5.00
C CYS A 57 10.44 -3.41 6.50
N ARG A 58 11.31 -4.15 7.21
CA ARG A 58 11.20 -4.32 8.66
C ARG A 58 12.15 -3.34 9.36
N PRO A 59 11.65 -2.29 10.05
CA PRO A 59 12.48 -1.42 10.85
C PRO A 59 12.99 -2.21 12.06
N GLY A 60 14.24 -2.02 12.42
CA GLY A 60 14.81 -2.67 13.59
C GLY A 60 14.13 -2.16 14.86
N GLY A 61 13.36 -3.03 15.52
CA GLY A 61 12.78 -2.77 16.85
C GLY A 61 11.27 -2.46 16.89
N ASP A 62 10.63 -2.17 15.75
CA ASP A 62 9.23 -1.73 15.72
C ASP A 62 8.23 -2.85 15.38
N LYS A 63 6.97 -2.69 15.81
CA LYS A 63 5.86 -3.58 15.44
C LYS A 63 5.13 -3.04 14.21
N GLY A 64 4.98 -3.89 13.20
CA GLY A 64 4.24 -3.57 11.98
C GLY A 64 2.77 -3.93 12.12
N VAL A 65 1.89 -3.07 11.63
CA VAL A 65 0.46 -3.35 11.48
C VAL A 65 0.18 -3.70 10.04
N VAL A 66 -0.32 -4.92 9.81
CA VAL A 66 -0.76 -5.37 8.49
C VAL A 66 -2.22 -4.98 8.30
N ARG A 67 -2.53 -4.31 7.20
CA ARG A 67 -3.90 -4.04 6.75
C ARG A 67 -4.11 -4.67 5.39
N SER A 68 -5.21 -5.41 5.24
CA SER A 68 -5.70 -5.81 3.92
C SER A 68 -5.90 -4.55 3.09
N SER A 69 -5.18 -4.43 1.97
CA SER A 69 -5.33 -3.30 1.08
C SER A 69 -6.08 -3.76 -0.14
N CYS A 70 -7.41 -3.68 -0.09
CA CYS A 70 -8.23 -3.82 -1.29
C CYS A 70 -7.95 -2.69 -2.30
N VAL A 71 -7.25 -1.63 -1.87
CA VAL A 71 -6.98 -0.46 -2.71
C VAL A 71 -5.69 -0.68 -3.49
N CYS A 72 -5.87 -0.93 -4.78
CA CYS A 72 -4.79 -0.94 -5.76
C CYS A 72 -4.56 0.48 -6.24
N ARG A 73 -3.82 1.28 -5.48
CA ARG A 73 -3.22 2.49 -6.06
C ARG A 73 -2.03 2.00 -6.88
N THR A 74 -2.26 1.69 -8.15
CA THR A 74 -1.16 1.46 -9.09
C THR A 74 -0.27 2.70 -9.08
N GLY A 75 1.04 2.51 -8.94
CA GLY A 75 2.03 3.58 -8.76
C GLY A 75 2.19 4.51 -9.94
#